data_AF-A0A519ZCM0-F1
#
_entry.id   AF-A0A519ZCM0-F1
#
_cell.length_a   1.000
_cell.length_b   1.000
_cell.length_c   1.000
_cell.angle_alpha   90.00
_cell.angle_beta   90.00
_cell.angle_gamma   90.00
#
_symmetry.space_group_name_H-M   'P 1'
#
loop_
_entity.id
_entity.type
_entity.pdbx_description
1 polymer ?
#
loop_
_entity_poly.entity_id
_entity_poly.type
_entity_poly.pdbx_seq_one_letter_code
_entity_poly.pdbx_strand_id
1 'polypeptide(L)'
;MTWVLTLGLSLLAGSAAFYGSRWRDQRARRELAYWRALHAAEGAGLPPAPLPSPGMAPAVVGHAAALPDEGQHQATRPQPRPMAWPPAPVSPPAPPPAVAALPLNMQATQPLPAQAAAAPLLSNELTVADELLDLQQQVDFLQLLGQHEAAADLLATRLARGNAGAMPYLMLMELCQQRGEPEVFAELVKQFEQRFRVLAPQWSQSLARGRGLDANPSVIAHLQVVWADPATAMQMLQDLLARGGGPGAPSFELPAYRDLLTLYSVSRDLFEAGLRGEEVDLMLPIDSSFGKQS
;
A
#
# COMPACT_ATOMS: atom_id res chain seq x y z
N MET A 1 43.24 -13.64 11.75
CA MET A 1 42.16 -14.65 11.84
C MET A 1 40.75 -14.06 11.72
N THR A 2 40.52 -12.78 12.02
CA THR A 2 39.19 -12.14 11.94
C THR A 2 38.62 -11.96 10.52
N TRP A 3 39.48 -11.81 9.51
CA TRP A 3 39.05 -11.60 8.12
C TRP A 3 38.43 -12.84 7.45
N VAL A 4 38.70 -14.05 7.95
CA VAL A 4 38.10 -15.29 7.41
C VAL A 4 36.66 -15.46 7.89
N LEU A 5 36.33 -14.95 9.09
CA LEU A 5 35.00 -15.05 9.67
C LEU A 5 34.00 -14.09 9.00
N THR A 6 34.43 -12.88 8.62
CA THR A 6 33.55 -11.93 7.91
C THR A 6 33.24 -12.37 6.48
N LEU A 7 34.20 -13.02 5.81
CA LEU A 7 34.00 -13.60 4.47
C LEU A 7 33.02 -14.79 4.50
N GLY A 8 33.10 -15.64 5.52
CA GLY A 8 32.15 -16.74 5.72
C GLY A 8 30.71 -16.27 5.96
N LEU A 9 30.53 -15.19 6.71
CA LEU A 9 29.21 -14.65 7.07
C LEU A 9 28.51 -13.99 5.87
N SER A 10 29.27 -13.31 5.00
CA SER A 10 28.75 -12.72 3.75
C SER A 10 28.30 -13.80 2.75
N LEU A 11 29.06 -14.89 2.64
CA LEU A 11 28.74 -15.98 1.72
C LEU A 11 27.47 -16.74 2.14
N LEU A 12 27.24 -16.85 3.46
CA LEU A 12 26.03 -17.46 4.02
C LEU A 12 24.79 -16.56 3.81
N ALA A 13 24.92 -15.25 4.03
CA ALA A 13 23.84 -14.28 3.75
C ALA A 13 23.47 -14.22 2.26
N GLY A 14 24.46 -14.24 1.37
CA GLY A 14 24.24 -14.29 -0.08
C GLY A 14 23.52 -15.58 -0.51
N SER A 15 23.87 -16.72 0.08
CA SER A 15 23.21 -18.00 -0.22
C SER A 15 21.74 -18.03 0.22
N ALA A 16 21.40 -17.45 1.38
CA ALA A 16 20.02 -17.38 1.87
C ALA A 16 19.13 -16.48 0.99
N ALA A 17 19.65 -15.33 0.57
CA ALA A 17 18.95 -14.43 -0.36
C ALA A 17 18.74 -15.08 -1.74
N PHE A 18 19.74 -15.82 -2.24
CA PHE A 18 19.64 -16.55 -3.51
C PHE A 18 18.62 -17.70 -3.44
N TYR A 19 18.59 -18.48 -2.36
CA TYR A 19 17.61 -19.55 -2.19
C TYR A 19 16.17 -19.01 -2.00
N GLY A 20 15.99 -17.89 -1.28
CA GLY A 20 14.70 -17.23 -1.12
C GLY A 20 14.16 -16.64 -2.43
N SER A 21 15.03 -15.99 -3.22
CA SER A 21 14.70 -15.49 -4.56
C SER A 21 14.36 -16.65 -5.52
N ARG A 22 15.15 -17.73 -5.49
CA ARG A 22 14.92 -18.90 -6.34
C ARG A 22 13.63 -19.64 -5.96
N TRP A 23 13.24 -19.66 -4.69
CA TRP A 23 11.96 -20.24 -4.26
C TRP A 23 10.75 -19.42 -4.73
N ARG A 24 10.84 -18.08 -4.68
CA ARG A 24 9.81 -17.18 -5.25
C ARG A 24 9.71 -17.31 -6.76
N ASP A 25 10.84 -17.39 -7.46
CA ASP A 25 10.88 -17.61 -8.91
C ASP A 25 10.31 -18.96 -9.34
N GLN A 26 10.56 -20.01 -8.56
CA GLN A 26 9.99 -21.34 -8.84
C GLN A 26 8.46 -21.36 -8.70
N ARG A 27 7.90 -20.58 -7.77
CA ARG A 27 6.45 -20.43 -7.62
C ARG A 27 5.84 -19.66 -8.80
N ALA A 28 6.44 -18.53 -9.18
CA ALA A 28 6.02 -17.75 -10.34
C ALA A 28 6.09 -18.56 -11.67
N ARG A 29 7.11 -19.40 -11.83
CA ARG A 29 7.24 -20.28 -13.02
C ARG A 29 6.20 -21.38 -13.06
N ARG A 30 5.83 -21.97 -11.91
CA ARG A 30 4.76 -22.98 -11.82
C ARG A 30 3.40 -22.37 -12.12
N GLU A 31 3.15 -21.17 -11.62
CA GLU A 31 1.94 -20.41 -11.90
C GLU A 31 1.86 -20.05 -13.40
N LEU A 32 2.94 -19.54 -14.00
CA LEU A 32 2.98 -19.29 -15.46
C LEU A 32 2.81 -20.55 -16.31
N ALA A 33 3.32 -21.70 -15.87
CA ALA A 33 3.11 -22.98 -16.56
C ALA A 33 1.65 -23.44 -16.46
N TYR A 34 1.02 -23.26 -15.29
CA TYR A 34 -0.41 -23.52 -15.09
C TYR A 34 -1.29 -22.61 -15.95
N TRP A 35 -1.00 -21.29 -16.00
CA TRP A 35 -1.72 -20.34 -16.85
C TRP A 35 -1.51 -20.59 -18.34
N ARG A 36 -0.29 -20.96 -18.77
CA ARG A 36 -0.05 -21.38 -20.16
C ARG A 36 -0.78 -22.68 -20.51
N ALA A 37 -0.89 -23.63 -19.59
CA ALA A 37 -1.67 -24.85 -19.80
C ALA A 37 -3.17 -24.55 -19.91
N LEU A 38 -3.69 -23.62 -19.10
CA LEU A 38 -5.08 -23.17 -19.17
C LEU A 38 -5.36 -22.46 -20.50
N HIS A 39 -4.50 -21.53 -20.93
CA HIS A 39 -4.64 -20.86 -22.23
C HIS A 39 -4.41 -21.78 -23.42
N ALA A 40 -3.54 -22.78 -23.31
CA ALA A 40 -3.37 -23.80 -24.35
C ALA A 40 -4.59 -24.72 -24.45
N ALA A 41 -5.25 -25.04 -23.33
CA ALA A 41 -6.52 -25.78 -23.32
C ALA A 41 -7.70 -24.94 -23.85
N GLU A 42 -7.63 -23.62 -23.68
CA GLU A 42 -8.65 -22.68 -24.16
C GLU A 42 -8.48 -22.35 -25.67
N GLY A 43 -7.25 -22.42 -26.20
CA GLY A 43 -6.95 -22.28 -27.63
C GLY A 43 -7.00 -23.61 -28.41
N ALA A 44 -6.84 -24.76 -27.74
CA ALA A 44 -7.06 -26.07 -28.32
C ALA A 44 -8.57 -26.37 -28.31
N GLY A 45 -9.29 -25.83 -29.30
CA GLY A 45 -10.66 -26.26 -29.58
C GLY A 45 -10.74 -27.79 -29.56
N LEU A 46 -11.70 -28.31 -28.80
CA LEU A 46 -11.92 -29.75 -28.66
C LEU A 46 -11.88 -30.42 -30.04
N PRO A 47 -11.10 -31.51 -30.23
CA PRO A 47 -11.34 -32.38 -31.37
C PRO A 47 -12.80 -32.88 -31.28
N PRO A 48 -13.54 -32.94 -32.40
CA PRO A 48 -14.95 -33.32 -32.37
C PRO A 48 -15.07 -34.74 -31.79
N ALA A 49 -15.78 -34.85 -30.66
CA ALA A 49 -16.06 -36.12 -30.02
C ALA A 49 -16.92 -37.01 -30.94
N PRO A 50 -16.58 -38.30 -31.12
CA PRO A 50 -17.42 -39.22 -31.89
C PRO A 50 -18.74 -39.46 -31.14
N LEU A 51 -19.85 -39.42 -31.89
CA LEU A 51 -21.22 -39.63 -31.38
C LEU A 51 -21.39 -41.03 -30.76
N PRO A 52 -22.07 -41.16 -29.61
CA PRO A 52 -22.31 -42.45 -28.98
C PRO A 52 -23.45 -43.22 -29.68
N SER A 53 -23.21 -44.49 -29.99
CA SER A 53 -24.26 -45.45 -30.33
C SER A 53 -25.02 -45.88 -29.06
N PRO A 54 -26.35 -46.10 -29.13
CA PRO A 54 -27.14 -46.45 -27.96
C PRO A 54 -27.00 -47.94 -27.63
N GLY A 55 -26.64 -48.25 -26.39
CA GLY A 55 -26.82 -49.57 -25.81
C GLY A 55 -25.56 -50.19 -25.23
N MET A 56 -25.16 -49.77 -24.02
CA MET A 56 -24.84 -50.66 -22.90
C MET A 56 -24.41 -49.80 -21.69
N ALA A 57 -25.07 -49.97 -20.54
CA ALA A 57 -24.52 -49.55 -19.25
C ALA A 57 -23.64 -50.68 -18.70
N PRO A 58 -22.46 -50.36 -18.15
CA PRO A 58 -22.14 -50.76 -16.76
C PRO A 58 -21.18 -49.75 -16.09
N ALA A 59 -20.78 -49.80 -14.82
CA ALA A 59 -21.22 -50.50 -13.61
C ALA A 59 -20.85 -49.59 -12.42
N VAL A 60 -21.76 -49.47 -11.45
CA VAL A 60 -21.47 -48.96 -10.11
C VAL A 60 -20.61 -50.00 -9.40
N VAL A 61 -19.43 -49.59 -8.91
CA VAL A 61 -18.66 -50.37 -7.94
C VAL A 61 -18.50 -49.51 -6.70
N GLY A 62 -19.34 -49.78 -5.71
CA GLY A 62 -19.05 -49.44 -4.33
C GLY A 62 -18.07 -50.46 -3.73
N HIS A 63 -17.24 -50.00 -2.81
CA HIS A 63 -16.69 -50.84 -1.74
C HIS A 63 -16.73 -50.05 -0.44
N ALA A 64 -17.51 -50.59 0.50
CA ALA A 64 -17.49 -50.23 1.90
C ALA A 64 -16.52 -51.17 2.64
N ALA A 65 -15.80 -50.65 3.64
CA ALA A 65 -15.76 -51.13 5.03
C ALA A 65 -14.44 -50.80 5.72
N ALA A 66 -14.58 -50.46 7.00
CA ALA A 66 -13.60 -49.95 7.94
C ALA A 66 -12.65 -51.03 8.50
N LEU A 67 -11.55 -50.59 9.13
CA LEU A 67 -11.14 -50.96 10.49
C LEU A 67 -10.03 -50.00 11.01
N PRO A 68 -9.98 -49.70 12.32
CA PRO A 68 -8.95 -48.88 12.97
C PRO A 68 -7.83 -49.76 13.54
N ASP A 69 -6.61 -49.22 13.66
CA ASP A 69 -5.69 -49.66 14.73
C ASP A 69 -4.62 -48.60 15.05
N GLU A 70 -4.22 -48.64 16.32
CA GLU A 70 -3.29 -47.79 17.04
C GLU A 70 -1.86 -47.73 16.46
N GLY A 71 -1.13 -46.66 16.81
CA GLY A 71 0.27 -46.51 16.45
C GLY A 71 0.93 -45.29 17.08
N GLN A 72 0.95 -45.26 18.40
CA GLN A 72 1.68 -44.34 19.28
C GLN A 72 3.06 -43.95 18.73
N HIS A 73 3.29 -42.66 18.44
CA HIS A 73 4.64 -42.10 18.35
C HIS A 73 4.68 -40.77 19.10
N GLN A 74 4.97 -40.91 20.39
CA GLN A 74 5.23 -39.86 21.36
C GLN A 74 6.62 -39.29 21.07
N ALA A 75 6.69 -38.20 20.29
CA ALA A 75 7.93 -37.45 20.10
C ALA A 75 8.06 -36.36 21.18
N THR A 76 8.51 -36.78 22.35
CA THR A 76 8.92 -35.88 23.45
C THR A 76 10.12 -35.05 23.00
N ARG A 77 9.93 -33.74 22.80
CA ARG A 77 11.03 -32.75 22.85
C ARG A 77 10.89 -31.89 24.09
N PRO A 78 11.95 -31.75 24.91
CA PRO A 78 11.89 -31.04 26.19
C PRO A 78 11.80 -29.52 25.94
N GLN A 79 10.87 -28.87 26.64
CA GLN A 79 10.81 -27.41 26.75
C GLN A 79 11.97 -26.91 27.63
N PRO A 80 12.71 -25.87 27.22
CA PRO A 80 13.66 -25.22 28.11
C PRO A 80 12.91 -24.39 29.16
N ARG A 81 13.28 -24.57 30.43
CA ARG A 81 12.79 -23.75 31.55
C ARG A 81 13.27 -22.30 31.41
N PRO A 82 12.50 -21.30 31.85
CA PRO A 82 12.95 -19.92 31.94
C PRO A 82 14.08 -19.82 32.98
N MET A 83 15.22 -19.28 32.59
CA MET A 83 16.32 -18.97 33.50
C MET A 83 16.00 -17.63 34.20
N ALA A 84 16.08 -17.62 35.53
CA ALA A 84 15.93 -16.38 36.30
C ALA A 84 17.15 -15.48 36.05
N TRP A 85 16.90 -14.25 35.61
CA TRP A 85 17.94 -13.23 35.45
C TRP A 85 18.35 -12.72 36.84
N PRO A 86 19.65 -12.70 37.19
CA PRO A 86 20.08 -12.12 38.45
C PRO A 86 19.96 -10.59 38.40
N PRO A 87 19.58 -9.90 39.49
CA PRO A 87 19.53 -8.45 39.49
C PRO A 87 20.95 -7.86 39.33
N ALA A 88 21.04 -6.75 38.61
CA ALA A 88 22.29 -6.00 38.43
C ALA A 88 22.78 -5.42 39.77
N PRO A 89 24.10 -5.40 40.04
CA PRO A 89 24.64 -4.74 41.22
C PRO A 89 24.51 -3.22 41.07
N VAL A 90 23.96 -2.58 42.10
CA VAL A 90 23.91 -1.12 42.22
C VAL A 90 25.26 -0.63 42.75
N SER A 91 25.98 0.16 41.95
CA SER A 91 27.21 0.84 42.40
C SER A 91 26.88 2.20 43.04
N PRO A 92 27.53 2.57 44.16
CA PRO A 92 27.37 3.89 44.77
C PRO A 92 28.12 4.99 43.98
N PRO A 93 27.70 6.27 44.09
CA PRO A 93 28.35 7.38 43.41
C PRO A 93 29.66 7.80 44.10
N ALA A 94 30.69 8.08 43.32
CA ALA A 94 31.96 8.64 43.79
C ALA A 94 32.11 10.12 43.34
N PRO A 95 32.74 10.99 44.15
CA PRO A 95 32.76 12.44 43.97
C PRO A 95 33.73 12.95 42.89
N PRO A 96 33.57 14.19 42.41
CA PRO A 96 34.30 14.71 41.25
C PRO A 96 35.68 15.29 41.61
N PRO A 97 36.68 15.19 40.72
CA PRO A 97 37.82 16.10 40.70
C PRO A 97 37.64 17.17 39.60
N ALA A 98 37.88 18.42 40.00
CA ALA A 98 38.08 19.61 39.16
C ALA A 98 39.51 19.55 38.54
N VAL A 99 39.96 20.22 37.47
CA VAL A 99 39.54 21.34 36.60
C VAL A 99 40.35 21.15 35.30
N ALA A 100 39.82 21.51 34.12
CA ALA A 100 40.54 22.24 33.06
C ALA A 100 39.65 22.39 31.81
N ALA A 101 38.83 23.43 31.79
CA ALA A 101 38.07 23.80 30.60
C ALA A 101 39.02 24.53 29.63
N LEU A 102 39.30 23.89 28.49
CA LEU A 102 39.78 24.60 27.30
C LEU A 102 38.57 25.35 26.70
N PRO A 103 38.68 26.63 26.32
CA PRO A 103 37.58 27.32 25.69
C PRO A 103 37.48 26.85 24.23
N LEU A 104 36.68 25.82 23.98
CA LEU A 104 36.07 25.64 22.66
C LEU A 104 34.94 26.64 22.58
N ASN A 105 35.21 27.74 21.89
CA ASN A 105 34.22 28.73 21.47
C ASN A 105 33.29 28.07 20.43
N MET A 106 32.38 27.20 20.90
CA MET A 106 31.22 26.82 20.11
C MET A 106 30.21 27.96 20.25
N GLN A 107 30.10 28.76 19.20
CA GLN A 107 28.95 29.62 19.02
C GLN A 107 27.73 28.72 19.05
N ALA A 108 26.97 28.79 20.14
CA ALA A 108 25.64 28.20 20.20
C ALA A 108 24.84 28.80 19.05
N THR A 109 24.39 27.96 18.12
CA THR A 109 23.34 28.34 17.17
C THR A 109 22.12 28.66 18.02
N GLN A 110 21.88 29.94 18.26
CA GLN A 110 20.62 30.35 18.87
C GLN A 110 19.50 29.80 17.99
N PRO A 111 18.50 29.09 18.54
CA PRO A 111 17.32 28.77 17.76
C PRO A 111 16.75 30.10 17.29
N LEU A 112 16.54 30.24 15.97
CA LEU A 112 15.82 31.39 15.45
C LEU A 112 14.51 31.52 16.24
N PRO A 113 14.09 32.74 16.60
CA PRO A 113 12.72 32.92 17.04
C PRO A 113 11.84 32.32 15.96
N ALA A 114 10.91 31.45 16.35
CA ALA A 114 9.83 31.06 15.47
C ALA A 114 9.08 32.35 15.13
N GLN A 115 9.49 33.02 14.06
CA GLN A 115 8.57 33.81 13.27
C GLN A 115 7.47 32.81 12.95
N ALA A 116 6.37 32.92 13.69
CA ALA A 116 5.07 32.55 13.18
C ALA A 116 4.90 33.40 11.92
N ALA A 117 5.47 32.92 10.82
CA ALA A 117 4.89 33.12 9.52
C ALA A 117 3.47 32.62 9.74
N ALA A 118 2.53 33.57 9.79
CA ALA A 118 1.14 33.26 9.64
C ALA A 118 1.08 32.50 8.31
N ALA A 119 1.08 31.16 8.42
CA ALA A 119 0.67 30.33 7.32
C ALA A 119 -0.67 30.92 6.87
N PRO A 120 -0.87 31.16 5.57
CA PRO A 120 -2.19 31.55 5.12
C PRO A 120 -3.14 30.53 5.73
N LEU A 121 -4.22 31.03 6.35
CA LEU A 121 -5.31 30.22 6.87
C LEU A 121 -5.99 29.53 5.68
N LEU A 122 -5.29 28.57 5.06
CA LEU A 122 -5.90 27.51 4.30
C LEU A 122 -6.63 26.69 5.35
N SER A 123 -7.94 26.91 5.38
CA SER A 123 -8.91 26.27 6.23
C SER A 123 -8.48 24.86 6.62
N ASN A 124 -8.31 24.64 7.93
CA ASN A 124 -7.88 23.42 8.60
C ASN A 124 -8.90 22.25 8.46
N GLU A 125 -9.67 22.22 7.38
CA GLU A 125 -10.57 21.12 7.04
C GLU A 125 -9.86 20.29 5.97
N LEU A 126 -9.25 19.17 6.39
CA LEU A 126 -8.70 18.19 5.46
C LEU A 126 -9.82 17.74 4.53
N THR A 127 -9.60 17.87 3.22
CA THR A 127 -10.58 17.36 2.26
C THR A 127 -10.59 15.83 2.31
N VAL A 128 -11.69 15.21 1.87
CA VAL A 128 -11.76 13.74 1.74
C VAL A 128 -10.60 13.20 0.89
N ALA A 129 -10.14 13.95 -0.11
CA ALA A 129 -9.01 13.58 -0.94
C ALA A 129 -7.68 13.62 -0.18
N ASP A 130 -7.43 14.65 0.64
CA ASP A 130 -6.23 14.73 1.48
C ASP A 130 -6.20 13.59 2.50
N GLU A 131 -7.32 13.30 3.18
CA GLU A 131 -7.39 12.19 4.12
C GLU A 131 -7.12 10.84 3.47
N LEU A 132 -7.62 10.62 2.24
CA LEU A 132 -7.39 9.39 1.48
C LEU A 132 -5.94 9.29 0.99
N LEU A 133 -5.34 10.41 0.57
CA LEU A 133 -3.95 10.46 0.14
C LEU A 133 -3.01 10.12 1.32
N ASP A 134 -3.23 10.74 2.48
CA ASP A 134 -2.46 10.48 3.70
C ASP A 134 -2.61 9.02 4.15
N LEU A 135 -3.83 8.49 4.09
CA LEU A 135 -4.12 7.09 4.41
C LEU A 135 -3.37 6.15 3.45
N GLN A 136 -3.39 6.42 2.14
CA GLN A 136 -2.67 5.61 1.15
C GLN A 136 -1.17 5.62 1.45
N GLN A 137 -0.58 6.79 1.70
CA GLN A 137 0.84 6.93 2.02
C GLN A 137 1.23 6.18 3.30
N GLN A 138 0.42 6.26 4.35
CA GLN A 138 0.65 5.52 5.59
C GLN A 138 0.64 4.00 5.38
N VAL A 139 -0.33 3.50 4.60
CA VAL A 139 -0.43 2.07 4.27
C VAL A 139 0.75 1.62 3.41
N ASP A 140 1.12 2.38 2.39
CA ASP A 140 2.25 2.07 1.51
C ASP A 140 3.59 2.06 2.29
N PHE A 141 3.76 3.01 3.21
CA PHE A 141 4.92 3.05 4.10
C PHE A 141 5.01 1.81 5.00
N LEU A 142 3.90 1.39 5.62
CA LEU A 142 3.87 0.18 6.44
C LEU A 142 4.17 -1.08 5.63
N GLN A 143 3.60 -1.20 4.42
CA GLN A 143 3.92 -2.30 3.50
C GLN A 143 5.41 -2.33 3.13
N LEU A 144 6.01 -1.17 2.86
CA LEU A 144 7.44 -1.07 2.55
C LEU A 144 8.33 -1.51 3.73
N LEU A 145 7.89 -1.25 4.98
CA LEU A 145 8.54 -1.75 6.19
C LEU A 145 8.27 -3.24 6.47
N GLY A 146 7.46 -3.91 5.66
CA GLY A 146 7.03 -5.28 5.86
C GLY A 146 5.94 -5.45 6.94
N GLN A 147 5.39 -4.36 7.46
CA GLN A 147 4.40 -4.34 8.55
C GLN A 147 2.96 -4.49 8.01
N HIS A 148 2.68 -5.62 7.35
CA HIS A 148 1.39 -5.87 6.69
C HIS A 148 0.22 -5.98 7.68
N GLU A 149 0.45 -6.53 8.88
CA GLU A 149 -0.55 -6.56 9.97
C GLU A 149 -0.93 -5.16 10.43
N ALA A 150 0.06 -4.31 10.69
CA ALA A 150 -0.18 -2.93 11.13
C ALA A 150 -0.94 -2.12 10.07
N ALA A 151 -0.65 -2.35 8.78
CA ALA A 151 -1.40 -1.72 7.69
C ALA A 151 -2.87 -2.17 7.67
N ALA A 152 -3.13 -3.46 7.91
CA ALA A 152 -4.48 -4.00 7.99
C ALA A 152 -5.24 -3.46 9.21
N ASP A 153 -4.59 -3.41 10.38
CA ASP A 153 -5.18 -2.86 11.61
C ASP A 153 -5.52 -1.37 11.47
N LEU A 154 -4.64 -0.60 10.82
CA LEU A 154 -4.85 0.81 10.53
C LEU A 154 -6.11 1.02 9.67
N LEU A 155 -6.25 0.23 8.59
CA LEU A 155 -7.43 0.27 7.73
C LEU A 155 -8.68 -0.20 8.47
N ALA A 156 -8.63 -1.33 9.18
CA ALA A 156 -9.76 -1.84 9.95
C ALA A 156 -10.25 -0.82 11.00
N THR A 157 -9.33 -0.15 11.70
CA THR A 157 -9.65 0.92 12.65
C THR A 157 -10.32 2.10 11.95
N ARG A 158 -9.86 2.48 10.75
CA ARG A 158 -10.50 3.54 9.94
C ARG A 158 -11.91 3.13 9.53
N LEU A 159 -12.12 1.90 9.07
CA LEU A 159 -13.44 1.39 8.69
C LEU A 159 -14.42 1.36 9.87
N ALA A 160 -13.95 1.00 11.06
CA ALA A 160 -14.76 0.97 12.28
C ALA A 160 -15.32 2.36 12.68
N ARG A 161 -14.72 3.46 12.22
CA ARG A 161 -15.25 4.82 12.42
C ARG A 161 -16.48 5.14 11.55
N GLY A 162 -16.80 4.28 10.57
CA GLY A 162 -18.05 4.33 9.79
C GLY A 162 -18.14 5.37 8.68
N ASN A 163 -17.22 6.34 8.62
CA ASN A 163 -17.19 7.40 7.60
C ASN A 163 -16.25 7.11 6.42
N ALA A 164 -15.69 5.90 6.32
CA ALA A 164 -14.78 5.54 5.26
C ALA A 164 -15.51 5.41 3.90
N GLY A 165 -14.88 5.94 2.85
CA GLY A 165 -15.28 5.71 1.46
C GLY A 165 -15.00 4.28 0.98
N ALA A 166 -15.21 4.00 -0.30
CA ALA A 166 -15.02 2.67 -0.87
C ALA A 166 -13.54 2.23 -0.94
N MET A 167 -12.62 3.17 -1.17
CA MET A 167 -11.19 2.86 -1.35
C MET A 167 -10.54 2.16 -0.14
N PRO A 168 -10.73 2.60 1.13
CA PRO A 168 -10.18 1.89 2.29
C PRO A 168 -10.61 0.42 2.40
N TYR A 169 -11.86 0.10 2.01
CA TYR A 169 -12.31 -1.30 1.94
C TYR A 169 -11.54 -2.08 0.88
N LEU A 170 -11.38 -1.50 -0.31
CA LEU A 170 -10.63 -2.12 -1.41
C LEU A 170 -9.16 -2.34 -1.06
N MET A 171 -8.53 -1.39 -0.37
CA MET A 171 -7.14 -1.54 0.12
C MET A 171 -7.04 -2.68 1.14
N LEU A 172 -7.98 -2.79 2.08
CA LEU A 172 -7.96 -3.87 3.07
C LEU A 172 -8.20 -5.24 2.41
N MET A 173 -9.10 -5.31 1.43
CA MET A 173 -9.30 -6.50 0.60
C MET A 173 -8.03 -6.90 -0.17
N GLU A 174 -7.28 -5.94 -0.71
CA GLU A 174 -5.99 -6.19 -1.37
C GLU A 174 -4.98 -6.79 -0.39
N LEU A 175 -4.87 -6.24 0.82
CA LEU A 175 -4.01 -6.82 1.88
C LEU A 175 -4.44 -8.24 2.26
N CYS A 176 -5.73 -8.52 2.40
CA CYS A 176 -6.23 -9.87 2.65
C CYS A 176 -5.83 -10.85 1.52
N GLN A 177 -5.88 -10.42 0.24
CA GLN A 177 -5.41 -11.23 -0.88
C GLN A 177 -3.91 -11.53 -0.79
N GLN A 178 -3.09 -10.53 -0.45
CA GLN A 178 -1.64 -10.69 -0.30
C GLN A 178 -1.29 -11.64 0.86
N ARG A 179 -2.06 -11.61 1.94
CA ARG A 179 -1.90 -12.46 3.14
C ARG A 179 -2.48 -13.86 2.97
N GLY A 180 -3.40 -14.05 2.03
CA GLY A 180 -4.07 -15.34 1.81
C GLY A 180 -5.19 -15.63 2.80
N GLU A 181 -5.99 -14.62 3.15
CA GLU A 181 -7.09 -14.70 4.13
C GLU A 181 -8.48 -14.56 3.48
N PRO A 182 -8.99 -15.60 2.80
CA PRO A 182 -10.24 -15.54 2.05
C PRO A 182 -11.48 -15.34 2.94
N GLU A 183 -11.45 -15.79 4.19
CA GLU A 183 -12.55 -15.66 5.14
C GLU A 183 -12.75 -14.20 5.55
N VAL A 184 -11.66 -13.49 5.85
CA VAL A 184 -11.68 -12.06 6.18
C VAL A 184 -12.12 -11.25 4.96
N PHE A 185 -11.60 -11.59 3.78
CA PHE A 185 -12.01 -10.97 2.52
C PHE A 185 -13.51 -11.12 2.26
N ALA A 186 -14.08 -12.32 2.45
CA ALA A 186 -15.50 -12.57 2.23
C ALA A 186 -16.40 -11.74 3.15
N GLU A 187 -15.95 -11.46 4.38
CA GLU A 187 -16.67 -10.59 5.30
C GLU A 187 -16.60 -9.12 4.88
N LEU A 188 -15.44 -8.66 4.43
CA LEU A 188 -15.28 -7.32 3.86
C LEU A 188 -16.16 -7.11 2.62
N VAL A 189 -16.28 -8.11 1.76
CA VAL A 189 -17.15 -8.08 0.58
C VAL A 189 -18.59 -7.81 0.98
N LYS A 190 -19.13 -8.55 1.96
CA LYS A 190 -20.51 -8.34 2.43
C LYS A 190 -20.72 -6.92 2.94
N GLN A 191 -19.79 -6.42 3.76
CA GLN A 191 -19.88 -5.06 4.30
C GLN A 191 -19.82 -4.00 3.19
N PHE A 192 -18.94 -4.20 2.20
CA PHE A 192 -18.80 -3.32 1.05
C PHE A 192 -20.09 -3.26 0.22
N GLU A 193 -20.63 -4.41 -0.18
CA GLU A 193 -21.85 -4.48 -1.00
C GLU A 193 -23.07 -3.91 -0.27
N GLN A 194 -23.19 -4.17 1.03
CA GLN A 194 -24.25 -3.60 1.86
C GLN A 194 -24.18 -2.07 1.93
N ARG A 195 -22.96 -1.52 2.02
CA ARG A 195 -22.75 -0.08 2.20
C ARG A 195 -22.83 0.70 0.88
N PHE A 196 -22.17 0.22 -0.16
CA PHE A 196 -22.04 0.94 -1.43
C PHE A 196 -23.07 0.52 -2.48
N ARG A 197 -23.80 -0.60 -2.27
CA ARG A 197 -24.76 -1.14 -3.24
C ARG A 197 -24.16 -1.42 -4.62
N VAL A 198 -22.86 -1.66 -4.66
CA VAL A 198 -22.07 -2.02 -5.84
C VAL A 198 -21.47 -3.40 -5.60
N LEU A 199 -21.34 -4.19 -6.67
CA LEU A 199 -20.69 -5.51 -6.62
C LEU A 199 -19.23 -5.37 -6.19
N ALA A 200 -18.80 -6.13 -5.19
CA ALA A 200 -17.41 -6.13 -4.76
C ALA A 200 -16.52 -6.96 -5.69
N PRO A 201 -15.19 -6.73 -5.70
CA PRO A 201 -14.24 -7.61 -6.37
C PRO A 201 -14.31 -9.04 -5.81
N GLN A 202 -14.14 -10.03 -6.67
CA GLN A 202 -14.06 -11.43 -6.27
C GLN A 202 -12.64 -11.77 -5.79
N TRP A 203 -12.52 -12.79 -4.93
CA TRP A 203 -11.22 -13.28 -4.42
C TRP A 203 -10.22 -13.64 -5.53
N SER A 204 -10.70 -14.17 -6.66
CA SER A 204 -9.87 -14.56 -7.81
C SER A 204 -9.35 -13.37 -8.63
N GLN A 205 -9.96 -12.19 -8.49
CA GLN A 205 -9.58 -10.99 -9.22
C GLN A 205 -8.48 -10.26 -8.46
N SER A 206 -7.37 -9.93 -9.14
CA SER A 206 -6.27 -9.20 -8.50
C SER A 206 -6.65 -7.73 -8.32
N LEU A 207 -6.90 -7.29 -7.07
CA LEU A 207 -7.22 -5.87 -6.80
C LEU A 207 -6.08 -4.94 -7.22
N ALA A 208 -4.83 -5.39 -7.06
CA ALA A 208 -3.64 -4.63 -7.46
C ALA A 208 -3.54 -4.39 -8.97
N ARG A 209 -4.17 -5.24 -9.80
CA ARG A 209 -4.13 -5.19 -11.27
C ARG A 209 -5.53 -5.03 -11.87
N GLY A 210 -6.44 -4.40 -11.14
CA GLY A 210 -7.74 -3.99 -11.66
C GLY A 210 -7.63 -2.92 -12.76
N ARG A 211 -8.77 -2.40 -13.18
CA ARG A 211 -8.84 -1.31 -14.16
C ARG A 211 -8.41 0.01 -13.55
N GLY A 212 -7.45 0.65 -14.22
CA GLY A 212 -7.02 2.02 -13.93
C GLY A 212 -8.05 3.05 -14.41
N LEU A 213 -7.71 4.32 -14.22
CA LEU A 213 -8.54 5.43 -14.69
C LEU A 213 -8.64 5.49 -16.22
N ASP A 214 -7.63 4.98 -16.93
CA ASP A 214 -7.55 4.85 -18.39
C ASP A 214 -8.72 4.07 -19.01
N ALA A 215 -9.31 3.15 -18.26
CA ALA A 215 -10.52 2.42 -18.67
C ALA A 215 -11.81 3.28 -18.66
N ASN A 216 -11.75 4.52 -18.19
CA ASN A 216 -12.90 5.42 -18.02
C ASN A 216 -12.75 6.68 -18.90
N PRO A 217 -12.86 6.56 -20.23
CA PRO A 217 -12.55 7.64 -21.18
C PRO A 217 -13.42 8.89 -20.98
N SER A 218 -14.67 8.71 -20.56
CA SER A 218 -15.58 9.81 -20.25
C SER A 218 -15.08 10.65 -19.07
N VAL A 219 -14.57 10.02 -18.01
CA VAL A 219 -14.01 10.74 -16.85
C VAL A 219 -12.76 11.51 -17.26
N ILE A 220 -11.88 10.86 -18.04
CA ILE A 220 -10.66 11.49 -18.55
C ILE A 220 -10.97 12.70 -19.42
N ALA A 221 -11.93 12.59 -20.34
CA ALA A 221 -12.31 13.69 -21.22
C ALA A 221 -12.80 14.92 -20.42
N HIS A 222 -13.60 14.72 -19.36
CA HIS A 222 -14.03 15.83 -18.52
C HIS A 222 -12.88 16.42 -17.70
N LEU A 223 -11.99 15.59 -17.15
CA LEU A 223 -10.80 16.06 -16.45
C LEU A 223 -9.89 16.90 -17.36
N GLN A 224 -9.69 16.47 -18.61
CA GLN A 224 -8.88 17.21 -19.59
C GLN A 224 -9.42 18.61 -19.88
N VAL A 225 -10.74 18.80 -19.87
CA VAL A 225 -11.36 20.12 -20.08
C VAL A 225 -11.05 21.08 -18.94
N VAL A 226 -11.05 20.58 -17.70
CA VAL A 226 -10.83 21.41 -16.50
C VAL A 226 -9.36 21.46 -16.05
N TRP A 227 -8.48 20.64 -16.64
CA TRP A 227 -7.09 20.46 -16.17
C TRP A 227 -6.24 21.74 -16.19
N ALA A 228 -6.53 22.66 -17.11
CA ALA A 228 -5.83 23.95 -17.20
C ALA A 228 -6.12 24.88 -16.00
N ASP A 229 -7.20 24.62 -15.26
CA ASP A 229 -7.54 25.31 -14.02
C ASP A 229 -7.38 24.34 -12.83
N PRO A 230 -6.26 24.39 -12.10
CA PRO A 230 -5.97 23.48 -11.00
C PRO A 230 -7.06 23.46 -9.91
N ALA A 231 -7.68 24.61 -9.61
CA ALA A 231 -8.72 24.68 -8.59
C ALA A 231 -9.97 23.88 -8.99
N THR A 232 -10.44 24.06 -10.22
CA THR A 232 -11.59 23.31 -10.75
C THR A 232 -11.25 21.83 -10.92
N ALA A 233 -10.04 21.49 -11.37
CA ALA A 233 -9.59 20.10 -11.45
C ALA A 233 -9.58 19.41 -10.07
N MET A 234 -9.07 20.08 -9.04
CA MET A 234 -9.09 19.57 -7.66
C MET A 234 -10.52 19.32 -7.17
N GLN A 235 -11.43 20.27 -7.40
CA GLN A 235 -12.85 20.11 -7.01
C GLN A 235 -13.46 18.89 -7.68
N MET A 236 -13.27 18.73 -8.99
CA MET A 236 -13.78 17.57 -9.73
C MET A 236 -13.21 16.24 -9.20
N LEU A 237 -11.90 16.19 -8.89
CA LEU A 237 -11.24 15.00 -8.38
C LEU A 237 -11.75 14.61 -6.98
N GLN A 238 -11.91 15.58 -6.08
CA GLN A 238 -12.50 15.35 -4.74
C GLN A 238 -13.91 14.74 -4.87
N ASP A 239 -14.69 15.28 -5.79
CA ASP A 239 -16.03 14.84 -6.10
C ASP A 239 -16.09 13.39 -6.64
N LEU A 240 -15.17 13.04 -7.54
CA LEU A 240 -15.05 11.67 -8.07
C LEU A 240 -14.61 10.68 -6.98
N LEU A 241 -13.65 11.07 -6.12
CA LEU A 241 -13.16 10.27 -5.01
C LEU A 241 -14.26 10.02 -3.96
N ALA A 242 -15.02 11.06 -3.60
CA ALA A 242 -16.10 10.98 -2.62
C ALA A 242 -17.27 10.11 -3.12
N ARG A 243 -17.64 10.26 -4.41
CA ARG A 243 -18.73 9.45 -5.02
C ARG A 243 -18.30 8.02 -5.32
N GLY A 244 -17.02 7.81 -5.63
CA GLY A 244 -16.49 6.51 -6.04
C GLY A 244 -16.93 6.05 -7.43
N GLY A 245 -17.39 6.99 -8.26
CA GLY A 245 -17.81 6.78 -9.64
C GLY A 245 -17.91 8.11 -10.38
N GLY A 246 -18.15 8.06 -11.68
CA GLY A 246 -18.17 9.24 -12.54
C GLY A 246 -18.98 9.05 -13.82
N PRO A 247 -18.95 10.02 -14.75
CA PRO A 247 -19.63 9.92 -16.02
C PRO A 247 -19.22 8.65 -16.78
N GLY A 248 -20.18 7.76 -17.06
CA GLY A 248 -19.92 6.49 -17.75
C GLY A 248 -19.18 5.43 -16.93
N ALA A 249 -18.91 5.68 -15.65
CA ALA A 249 -18.17 4.79 -14.75
C ALA A 249 -18.98 4.56 -13.46
N PRO A 250 -19.73 3.45 -13.33
CA PRO A 250 -20.62 3.23 -12.19
C PRO A 250 -19.87 3.09 -10.86
N SER A 251 -18.64 2.58 -10.90
CA SER A 251 -17.77 2.42 -9.74
C SER A 251 -16.31 2.37 -10.16
N PHE A 252 -15.43 2.92 -9.34
CA PHE A 252 -13.98 2.82 -9.53
C PHE A 252 -13.41 1.57 -8.87
N GLU A 253 -12.42 0.97 -9.53
CA GLU A 253 -11.57 -0.09 -8.96
C GLU A 253 -10.36 0.51 -8.25
N LEU A 254 -9.66 -0.30 -7.45
CA LEU A 254 -8.56 0.19 -6.62
C LEU A 254 -7.47 0.95 -7.41
N PRO A 255 -7.02 0.50 -8.59
CA PRO A 255 -6.04 1.25 -9.38
C PRO A 255 -6.56 2.62 -9.84
N ALA A 256 -7.83 2.72 -10.25
CA ALA A 256 -8.43 4.00 -10.63
C ALA A 256 -8.47 5.01 -9.45
N TYR A 257 -8.69 4.55 -8.22
CA TYR A 257 -8.57 5.41 -7.03
C TYR A 257 -7.14 5.94 -6.83
N ARG A 258 -6.13 5.09 -7.00
CA ARG A 258 -4.71 5.47 -6.91
C ARG A 258 -4.33 6.51 -7.96
N ASP A 259 -4.82 6.32 -9.19
CA ASP A 259 -4.64 7.29 -10.29
C ASP A 259 -5.30 8.63 -9.96
N LEU A 260 -6.55 8.63 -9.47
CA LEU A 260 -7.27 9.85 -9.08
C LEU A 260 -6.57 10.61 -7.95
N LEU A 261 -6.04 9.90 -6.93
CA LEU A 261 -5.26 10.53 -5.86
C LEU A 261 -3.94 11.12 -6.36
N THR A 262 -3.29 10.44 -7.31
CA THR A 262 -2.07 10.95 -7.96
C THR A 262 -2.37 12.22 -8.75
N LEU A 263 -3.46 12.24 -9.53
CA LEU A 263 -3.88 13.45 -10.24
C LEU A 263 -4.26 14.56 -9.27
N TYR A 264 -4.90 14.24 -8.14
CA TYR A 264 -5.25 15.21 -7.11
C TYR A 264 -4.00 15.86 -6.51
N SER A 265 -2.96 15.07 -6.17
CA SER A 265 -1.72 15.64 -5.64
C SER A 265 -1.03 16.55 -6.64
N VAL A 266 -1.01 16.17 -7.93
CA VAL A 266 -0.44 17.02 -8.99
C VAL A 266 -1.22 18.34 -9.13
N SER A 267 -2.55 18.28 -9.17
CA SER A 267 -3.39 19.49 -9.26
C SER A 267 -3.23 20.39 -8.04
N ARG A 268 -3.12 19.80 -6.83
CA ARG A 268 -2.84 20.55 -5.60
C ARG A 268 -1.49 21.27 -5.67
N ASP A 269 -0.45 20.58 -6.09
CA ASP A 269 0.89 21.16 -6.22
C ASP A 269 0.91 22.30 -7.26
N LEU A 270 0.18 22.16 -8.37
CA LEU A 270 0.01 23.22 -9.38
C LEU A 270 -0.78 24.42 -8.84
N PHE A 271 -1.85 24.17 -8.10
CA PHE A 271 -2.65 25.21 -7.45
C PHE A 271 -1.80 26.02 -6.47
N GLU A 272 -1.06 25.34 -5.59
CA GLU A 272 -0.15 26.00 -4.64
C GLU A 272 0.98 26.76 -5.34
N ALA A 273 1.53 26.22 -6.43
CA ALA A 273 2.56 26.91 -7.22
C ALA A 273 2.01 28.19 -7.87
N GLY A 274 0.76 28.16 -8.37
CA GLY A 274 0.07 29.33 -8.90
C GLY A 274 -0.11 30.44 -7.86
N LEU A 275 -0.54 30.09 -6.64
CA LEU A 275 -0.67 31.03 -5.53
C LEU A 275 0.67 31.70 -5.18
N ARG A 276 1.76 30.92 -5.15
CA ARG A 276 3.11 31.43 -4.89
C ARG A 276 3.65 32.31 -6.03
N GLY A 277 3.24 32.03 -7.28
CA GLY A 277 3.63 32.81 -8.46
C GLY A 277 2.96 34.19 -8.51
N GLU A 278 1.71 34.29 -8.06
CA GLU A 278 0.96 35.56 -7.99
C GLU A 278 1.42 36.44 -6.81
N GLU A 279 1.87 35.83 -5.70
CA GLU A 279 2.43 36.55 -4.55
C GLU A 279 3.83 37.15 -4.81
N VAL A 280 4.56 36.63 -5.81
CA VAL A 280 5.90 37.08 -6.19
C VAL A 280 5.83 37.96 -7.46
N ASP A 281 4.90 38.92 -7.50
CA ASP A 281 5.04 40.09 -8.37
C ASP A 281 6.15 40.98 -7.79
N LEU A 282 7.40 40.59 -8.07
CA LEU A 282 8.56 41.42 -7.80
C LEU A 282 8.42 42.68 -8.65
N MET A 283 7.88 43.74 -8.05
CA MET A 283 8.02 45.10 -8.51
C MET A 283 9.52 45.41 -8.59
N LEU A 284 10.15 45.02 -9.69
CA LEU A 284 11.46 45.50 -10.08
C LEU A 284 11.30 47.01 -10.32
N PRO A 285 11.99 47.87 -9.56
CA PRO A 285 12.04 49.28 -9.87
C PRO A 285 12.91 49.44 -11.12
N ILE A 286 12.31 49.32 -12.30
CA ILE A 286 12.92 49.75 -13.57
C ILE A 286 12.73 51.26 -13.74
N ASP A 287 13.25 52.04 -12.78
CA ASP A 287 13.52 53.46 -12.98
C ASP A 287 14.80 53.85 -12.25
N SER A 288 15.90 53.24 -12.70
CA SER A 288 17.23 53.82 -12.48
C SER A 288 17.39 54.98 -13.45
N SER A 289 16.89 56.16 -13.07
CA SER A 289 17.25 57.44 -13.69
C SER A 289 18.75 57.67 -13.54
N PHE A 290 19.53 57.12 -14.48
CA PHE A 290 20.95 57.42 -14.61
C PHE A 290 21.11 58.72 -15.40
N GLY A 291 21.42 59.79 -14.68
CA GLY A 291 22.35 60.82 -15.15
C GLY A 291 21.80 61.91 -16.07
N LYS A 292 21.30 62.99 -15.47
CA LYS A 292 21.52 64.35 -15.98
C LYS A 292 21.90 65.24 -14.80
N GLN A 293 23.20 65.47 -14.63
CA GLN A 293 23.70 66.66 -13.96
C GLN A 293 24.56 67.41 -14.98
N SER A 294 24.13 68.64 -15.23
CA SER A 294 24.80 69.66 -16.04
C SER A 294 25.84 70.40 -15.22
#